data_AF-A3DNH6-F1
#
_entry.id   AF-A3DNH6-F1
#
_cell.length_a   1.000
_cell.length_b   1.000
_cell.length_c   1.000
_cell.angle_alpha   90.00
_cell.angle_beta   90.00
_cell.angle_gamma   90.00
#
_symmetry.space_group_name_H-M   'P 1'
#
loop_
_entity.id
_entity.type
_entity.pdbx_description
1 polymer ?
#
loop_
_entity_poly.entity_id
_entity_poly.type
_entity_poly.pdbx_seq_one_letter_code
_entity_poly.pdbx_strand_id
1 'polypeptide(L)'
;MSEIKIYRVEGVMLLSHDRFPVWQKFTKEVRALNKEQAIEYVYSVLGSNHKLRRKHIRITKIEEITLSEVRDRRIVALARLERFVKL
;
A
#
# COMPACT_ATOMS: atom_id res chain seq x y z
N MET A 1 -13.05 13.29 -14.36
CA MET A 1 -12.63 11.93 -13.95
C MET A 1 -11.34 12.06 -13.18
N SER A 2 -11.23 11.44 -12.01
CA SER A 2 -10.02 11.50 -11.19
C SER A 2 -8.93 10.64 -11.84
N GLU A 3 -7.73 11.19 -12.00
CA GLU A 3 -6.58 10.47 -12.54
C GLU A 3 -6.05 9.44 -11.53
N ILE A 4 -5.74 8.23 -12.00
CA ILE A 4 -5.13 7.19 -11.14
C ILE A 4 -3.65 7.53 -10.95
N LYS A 5 -3.27 7.75 -9.70
CA LYS A 5 -1.89 8.04 -9.27
C LYS A 5 -1.29 6.86 -8.55
N ILE A 6 0.02 6.91 -8.32
CA ILE A 6 0.74 5.91 -7.53
C ILE A 6 1.19 6.56 -6.24
N TYR A 7 0.85 5.94 -5.11
CA TYR A 7 1.24 6.41 -3.78
C TYR A 7 2.17 5.42 -3.12
N ARG A 8 3.29 5.90 -2.58
CA ARG A 8 4.13 5.16 -1.65
C ARG A 8 3.70 5.49 -0.23
N VAL A 9 3.27 4.46 0.48
CA VAL A 9 2.85 4.52 1.89
C VAL A 9 3.88 3.78 2.72
N GLU A 10 4.51 4.50 3.65
CA GLU A 10 5.51 3.97 4.55
C GLU A 10 5.04 4.09 5.99
N GLY A 11 5.46 3.15 6.81
CA GLY A 11 5.09 3.14 8.21
C GLY A 11 5.70 2.00 8.98
N VAL A 12 5.14 1.77 10.16
CA VAL A 12 5.46 0.63 11.01
C VAL A 12 4.19 -0.13 11.36
N MET A 13 4.29 -1.45 11.42
CA MET A 13 3.22 -2.35 11.84
C MET A 13 3.67 -3.20 13.02
N LEU A 14 2.78 -3.43 13.98
CA LEU A 14 3.04 -4.22 15.17
C LEU A 14 2.70 -5.70 14.91
N LEU A 15 3.71 -6.48 14.55
CA LEU A 15 3.57 -7.93 14.36
C LEU A 15 3.63 -8.67 15.69
N SER A 16 3.13 -9.91 15.71
CA SER A 16 3.17 -10.80 16.88
C SER A 16 2.58 -10.15 18.14
N HIS A 17 1.52 -9.35 17.96
CA HIS A 17 0.91 -8.52 19.00
C HIS A 17 0.37 -9.32 20.22
N ASP A 18 0.15 -10.62 20.06
CA ASP A 18 -0.30 -11.53 21.13
C ASP A 18 0.84 -12.23 21.92
N ARG A 19 2.08 -12.21 21.43
CA ARG A 19 3.21 -12.96 22.05
C ARG A 19 4.43 -12.09 22.30
N PHE A 20 5.08 -11.67 21.23
CA PHE A 20 6.32 -10.88 21.26
C PHE A 20 6.15 -9.70 20.30
N PRO A 21 5.51 -8.61 20.75
CA PRO A 21 5.18 -7.49 19.88
C PRO A 21 6.45 -6.83 19.32
N VAL A 22 6.58 -6.83 18.00
CA VAL A 22 7.70 -6.19 17.30
C VAL A 22 7.17 -5.22 16.26
N TRP A 23 7.62 -3.96 16.35
CA TRP A 23 7.38 -2.97 15.30
C TRP A 23 8.27 -3.26 14.10
N GLN A 24 7.66 -3.56 12.96
CA GLN A 24 8.36 -3.78 11.70
C GLN A 24 8.00 -2.69 10.70
N LYS A 25 9.00 -2.17 9.97
CA LYS A 25 8.78 -1.21 8.89
C LYS A 25 8.03 -1.88 7.74
N PHE A 26 7.12 -1.14 7.12
CA PHE A 26 6.49 -1.53 5.87
C PHE A 26 6.58 -0.40 4.84
N THR A 27 6.63 -0.80 3.58
CA THR A 27 6.45 0.08 2.42
C THR A 27 5.44 -0.58 1.49
N LYS A 28 4.40 0.16 1.09
CA LYS A 28 3.41 -0.28 0.11
C LYS A 28 3.26 0.76 -0.97
N GLU A 29 3.35 0.32 -2.22
CA GLU A 29 3.06 1.14 -3.39
C GLU A 29 1.68 0.75 -3.90
N VAL A 30 0.81 1.74 -4.05
CA VAL A 30 -0.62 1.54 -4.29
C VAL A 30 -1.10 2.47 -5.39
N ARG A 31 -1.90 1.94 -6.32
CA ARG A 31 -2.63 2.77 -7.29
C ARG A 31 -3.95 3.22 -6.68
N ALA A 32 -4.22 4.51 -6.66
CA ALA A 32 -5.45 5.07 -6.10
C ALA A 32 -5.82 6.40 -6.78
N LEU A 33 -7.08 6.83 -6.62
CA LEU A 33 -7.56 8.11 -7.15
C LEU A 33 -7.14 9.30 -6.25
N ASN A 34 -6.89 9.04 -4.97
CA ASN A 34 -6.46 10.03 -3.99
C ASN A 34 -5.72 9.37 -2.82
N LYS A 35 -5.16 10.20 -1.92
CA LYS A 35 -4.38 9.75 -0.76
C LYS A 35 -5.23 8.94 0.22
N GLU A 36 -6.49 9.32 0.41
CA GLU A 36 -7.41 8.69 1.36
C GLU A 36 -7.70 7.24 0.97
N GLN A 37 -7.94 6.99 -0.32
CA GLN A 37 -8.12 5.63 -0.85
C GLN A 37 -6.84 4.79 -0.73
N ALA A 38 -5.67 5.39 -0.96
CA ALA A 38 -4.40 4.69 -0.78
C ALA A 38 -4.21 4.25 0.69
N ILE A 39 -4.51 5.13 1.64
CA ILE A 39 -4.45 4.84 3.09
C ILE A 39 -5.43 3.72 3.46
N GLU A 40 -6.69 3.82 3.02
CA GLU A 40 -7.71 2.81 3.33
C GLU A 40 -7.34 1.43 2.77
N TYR A 41 -6.81 1.38 1.54
CA TYR A 41 -6.33 0.15 0.94
C TYR A 41 -5.17 -0.46 1.75
N VAL A 42 -4.21 0.36 2.20
CA VAL A 42 -3.10 -0.12 3.03
C VAL A 42 -3.59 -0.69 4.36
N TYR A 43 -4.53 -0.03 5.03
CA TYR A 43 -5.13 -0.56 6.25
C TYR A 43 -5.82 -1.90 6.00
N SER A 44 -6.60 -2.02 4.93
CA SER A 44 -7.30 -3.24 4.56
C SER A 44 -6.35 -4.40 4.27
N VAL A 45 -5.33 -4.17 3.44
CA VAL A 45 -4.37 -5.21 3.03
C VAL A 45 -3.48 -5.66 4.19
N LEU A 46 -2.96 -4.72 4.98
CA LEU A 46 -2.13 -5.08 6.14
C LEU A 46 -2.98 -5.77 7.23
N GLY A 47 -4.22 -5.31 7.42
CA GLY A 47 -5.18 -5.95 8.31
C GLY A 47 -5.46 -7.40 7.92
N SER A 48 -5.74 -7.65 6.64
CA SER A 48 -6.01 -8.99 6.10
C SER A 48 -4.79 -9.91 6.18
N ASN A 49 -3.65 -9.48 5.62
CA ASN A 49 -2.46 -10.33 5.49
C ASN A 49 -1.79 -10.66 6.83
N HIS A 50 -1.84 -9.72 7.79
CA HIS A 50 -1.09 -9.82 9.04
C HIS A 50 -1.98 -9.85 10.29
N LYS A 51 -3.31 -9.95 10.14
CA LYS A 51 -4.29 -9.96 11.22
C LYS A 51 -4.15 -8.74 12.15
N LEU A 52 -3.95 -7.56 11.55
CA LEU A 52 -3.70 -6.32 12.28
C LEU A 52 -4.96 -5.49 12.47
N ARG A 53 -5.10 -4.87 13.64
CA ARG A 53 -6.08 -3.80 13.87
C ARG A 53 -5.48 -2.47 13.41
N ARG A 54 -6.31 -1.47 13.11
CA ARG A 54 -5.83 -0.12 12.70
C ARG A 54 -4.85 0.49 13.72
N LYS A 55 -5.07 0.28 15.03
CA LYS A 55 -4.15 0.71 16.10
C LYS A 55 -2.76 0.06 16.06
N HIS A 56 -2.59 -1.06 15.37
CA HIS A 56 -1.32 -1.76 15.18
C HIS A 56 -0.55 -1.24 13.96
N ILE A 57 -1.08 -0.30 13.19
CA ILE A 57 -0.46 0.24 11.98
C ILE A 57 -0.28 1.75 12.18
N ARG A 58 0.95 2.22 12.04
CA ARG A 58 1.29 3.65 12.08
C ARG A 58 1.92 4.04 10.75
N ILE A 59 1.18 4.82 9.96
CA ILE A 59 1.69 5.40 8.72
C ILE A 59 2.58 6.60 9.10
N THR A 60 3.82 6.62 8.62
CA THR A 60 4.79 7.68 8.89
C THR A 60 5.02 8.59 7.69
N LYS A 61 4.79 8.10 6.46
CA LYS A 61 4.94 8.88 5.24
C LYS A 61 3.93 8.42 4.20
N ILE A 62 3.36 9.39 3.48
CA ILE A 62 2.60 9.13 2.25
C ILE A 62 3.01 10.16 1.20
N GLU A 63 3.42 9.67 0.04
CA GLU A 63 3.82 10.52 -1.08
C GLU A 63 3.28 9.96 -2.40
N GLU A 64 2.95 10.86 -3.31
CA GLU A 64 2.68 10.52 -4.70
C GLU A 64 4.03 10.31 -5.40
N ILE A 65 4.18 9.22 -6.15
CA ILE A 65 5.41 8.86 -6.88
C ILE A 65 5.11 8.65 -8.36
N THR A 66 6.11 8.88 -9.20
CA THR A 66 6.04 8.62 -10.63
C THR A 66 6.25 7.12 -10.94
N LEU A 67 5.84 6.69 -12.14
CA LEU A 67 6.01 5.30 -12.58
C LEU A 67 7.48 4.85 -12.58
N SER A 68 8.43 5.77 -12.81
CA SER A 68 9.87 5.50 -12.77
C SER A 68 10.42 5.24 -11.37
N GLU A 69 9.74 5.70 -10.32
CA GLU A 69 10.17 5.54 -8.93
C GLU A 69 9.62 4.26 -8.29
N VAL A 70 8.67 3.60 -8.93
CA VAL A 70 7.99 2.40 -8.43
C VAL A 70 8.96 1.23 -8.33
N ARG A 71 9.01 0.59 -7.16
CA ARG A 71 9.83 -0.58 -6.88
C ARG A 71 9.06 -1.88 -7.06
N ASP A 72 7.75 -1.88 -6.82
CA ASP A 72 6.90 -3.07 -7.00
C ASP A 72 6.61 -3.33 -8.48
N ARG A 73 7.23 -4.37 -9.03
CA ARG A 73 7.06 -4.78 -10.44
C ARG A 73 5.61 -5.05 -10.84
N ARG A 74 4.75 -5.47 -9.90
CA ARG A 74 3.32 -5.71 -10.17
C ARG A 74 2.58 -4.41 -10.40
N ILE A 75 2.94 -3.36 -9.66
CA ILE A 75 2.38 -2.01 -9.84
C ILE A 75 2.83 -1.45 -11.18
N VAL A 76 4.10 -1.64 -11.56
CA VAL A 76 4.61 -1.23 -12.89
C VAL A 76 3.85 -1.95 -14.00
N ALA A 77 3.70 -3.28 -13.90
CA ALA A 77 2.96 -4.06 -14.88
C ALA A 77 1.51 -3.59 -15.00
N LEU A 78 0.82 -3.41 -13.87
CA LEU A 78 -0.57 -2.96 -13.84
C LEU A 78 -0.73 -1.54 -14.42
N ALA A 79 0.23 -0.65 -14.18
CA ALA A 79 0.22 0.72 -14.70
C ALA A 79 0.40 0.77 -16.23
N ARG A 80 1.09 -0.20 -16.82
CA ARG A 80 1.34 -0.28 -18.27
C ARG A 80 0.28 -1.06 -19.05
N LEU A 81 -0.67 -1.70 -18.37
CA LEU A 81 -1.74 -2.43 -19.05
C LEU A 81 -2.70 -1.44 -19.74
N GLU A 82 -2.65 -1.42 -21.07
CA GLU A 82 -3.56 -0.60 -21.89
C GLU A 82 -4.88 -1.31 -22.21
N ARG A 83 -4.88 -2.65 -22.19
CA ARG A 83 -6.03 -3.46 -22.57
C ARG A 83 -6.18 -4.66 -21.66
N PHE A 84 -7.40 -4.89 -21.22
CA PHE A 84 -7.77 -6.12 -20.52
C PHE A 84 -8.09 -7.19 -21.56
N VAL A 85 -7.27 -8.24 -21.65
CA VAL A 85 -7.56 -9.41 -22.48
C VAL A 85 -8.18 -10.46 -21.56
N LYS A 86 -9.48 -10.71 -21.72
CA LYS A 86 -10.16 -11.82 -21.05
C LYS A 86 -9.91 -13.07 -21.90
N LEU A 87 -9.28 -14.08 -21.30
CA LEU A 87 -9.15 -15.42 -21.89
C LEU A 87 -10.53 -16.10 -21.98
#